data_AF-A0A7W0TY03-F1
#
_entry.id   AF-A0A7W0TY03-F1
#
_cell.length_a   1.000
_cell.length_b   1.000
_cell.length_c   1.000
_cell.angle_alpha   90.00
_cell.angle_beta   90.00
_cell.angle_gamma   90.00
#
_symmetry.space_group_name_H-M   'P 1'
#
loop_
_entity.id
_entity.type
_entity.pdbx_description
1 polymer ?
#
loop_
_entity_poly.entity_id
_entity_poly.type
_entity_poly.pdbx_seq_one_letter_code
_entity_poly.pdbx_strand_id
1 'polypeptide(L)' 'MFDALIVGAGFAGSVIAERLASQEGMKVLVVERRPHIAGNAYDHYDDAGILVHKYGPHIFHCNAPEI' A
#
# COMPACT_ATOMS: atom_id res chain seq x y z
N MET A 1 -17.09 6.92 -13.31
CA MET A 1 -15.83 7.14 -14.04
C MET A 1 -14.75 7.49 -13.01
N PHE A 2 -13.50 7.09 -13.25
CA PHE A 2 -12.34 7.38 -12.39
C PHE A 2 -11.46 8.43 -13.08
N ASP A 3 -10.82 9.28 -12.30
CA ASP A 3 -9.93 10.35 -12.77
C ASP A 3 -8.48 9.86 -12.90
N ALA A 4 -8.10 8.82 -12.15
CA ALA A 4 -6.78 8.19 -12.22
C ALA A 4 -6.86 6.66 -12.06
N LEU A 5 -5.96 5.95 -12.77
CA LEU A 5 -5.70 4.52 -12.61
C LEU A 5 -4.28 4.32 -12.07
N ILE A 6 -4.17 3.61 -10.95
CA ILE A 6 -2.89 3.24 -10.33
C ILE A 6 -2.75 1.72 -10.38
N VAL A 7 -1.63 1.25 -10.92
CA VAL A 7 -1.30 -0.18 -11.02
C VAL A 7 -0.26 -0.53 -9.96
N GLY A 8 -0.66 -1.37 -9.01
CA GLY A 8 0.12 -1.79 -7.85
C GLY A 8 -0.32 -1.05 -6.58
N ALA A 9 -0.60 -1.82 -5.51
CA ALA A 9 -1.05 -1.31 -4.21
C ALA A 9 0.06 -1.31 -3.14
N GLY A 10 1.33 -1.30 -3.55
CA GLY A 10 2.47 -1.06 -2.65
C GLY A 10 2.56 0.40 -2.18
N PHE A 11 3.59 0.76 -1.41
CA PHE A 11 3.75 2.12 -0.87
C PHE A 11 3.61 3.21 -1.94
N ALA A 12 4.32 3.09 -3.07
CA ALA A 12 4.28 4.09 -4.13
C ALA A 12 2.85 4.32 -4.66
N GLY A 13 2.14 3.24 -5.01
CA GLY A 13 0.77 3.34 -5.52
C GLY A 13 -0.21 3.84 -4.47
N SER A 14 -0.13 3.32 -3.24
CA SER A 14 -1.04 3.67 -2.15
C SER A 14 -0.86 5.10 -1.66
N VAL A 15 0.37 5.61 -1.58
CA VAL A 15 0.63 7.01 -1.19
C VAL A 15 0.09 7.97 -2.26
N ILE A 16 0.36 7.71 -3.54
CA ILE A 16 -0.19 8.56 -4.61
C ILE A 16 -1.72 8.47 -4.66
N ALA A 17 -2.29 7.27 -4.50
CA ALA A 17 -3.74 7.10 -4.44
C ALA A 17 -4.38 7.91 -3.31
N GLU A 18 -3.78 7.86 -2.11
CA GLU A 18 -4.24 8.62 -0.95
C GLU A 18 -4.20 10.12 -1.23
N ARG A 19 -3.06 10.65 -1.71
CA ARG A 19 -2.90 12.09 -1.94
C ARG A 19 -3.87 12.62 -3.00
N LEU A 20 -4.04 11.90 -4.12
CA LEU A 20 -4.98 12.28 -5.17
C LEU A 20 -6.44 12.23 -4.68
N ALA A 21 -6.79 11.24 -3.85
CA ALA A 21 -8.15 11.13 -3.33
C ALA A 21 -8.45 12.16 -2.22
N SER A 22 -7.53 12.35 -1.27
CA SER A 22 -7.78 13.13 -0.06
C SER A 22 -7.51 14.64 -0.24
N GLN A 23 -6.52 15.01 -1.05
CA GLN A 23 -6.10 16.40 -1.22
C GLN A 23 -6.68 17.02 -2.48
N GLU A 24 -6.81 16.23 -3.56
CA GLU A 24 -7.31 16.70 -4.86
C GLU A 24 -8.76 16.28 -5.14
N GLY A 25 -9.38 15.46 -4.26
CA GLY A 25 -10.77 15.02 -4.40
C GLY A 25 -11.05 14.09 -5.59
N MET A 26 -10.00 13.49 -6.17
CA MET A 26 -10.10 12.64 -7.36
C MET A 26 -10.67 11.25 -7.02
N LYS A 27 -11.47 10.69 -7.92
CA LYS A 27 -11.87 9.27 -7.88
C LYS A 27 -10.76 8.41 -8.46
N VAL A 28 -10.01 7.73 -7.60
CA VAL A 28 -8.87 6.88 -8.00
C VAL A 28 -9.28 5.41 -8.06
N LEU A 29 -8.90 4.72 -9.13
CA LEU A 29 -8.95 3.26 -9.23
C LEU A 29 -7.56 2.69 -8.97
N VAL A 30 -7.40 1.92 -7.91
CA VAL A 30 -6.17 1.17 -7.63
C VAL A 30 -6.41 -0.29 -8.01
N VAL A 31 -5.54 -0.86 -8.84
CA VAL A 31 -5.57 -2.27 -9.22
C VAL A 31 -4.32 -2.97 -8.74
N GLU A 32 -4.47 -4.16 -8.18
CA GLU A 32 -3.38 -5.00 -7.69
C GLU A 32 -3.58 -6.42 -8.21
N ARG A 33 -2.51 -7.03 -8.73
CA ARG A 33 -2.56 -8.40 -9.26
C ARG A 33 -2.55 -9.42 -8.12
N ARG A 34 -1.90 -9.08 -7.00
CA ARG A 34 -1.83 -9.92 -5.80
C ARG A 34 -3.20 -9.95 -5.10
N PRO A 35 -3.50 -11.01 -4.33
CA PRO A 35 -4.75 -11.11 -3.59
C PRO A 35 -4.82 -10.22 -2.34
N HIS A 36 -3.89 -9.26 -2.20
CA HIS A 36 -3.79 -8.36 -1.06
C HIS A 36 -3.09 -7.05 -1.48
N ILE A 37 -3.25 -6.02 -0.66
CA ILE A 37 -2.60 -4.71 -0.83
C ILE A 37 -1.18 -4.69 -0.24
N ALA A 38 -0.55 -3.51 -0.18
CA ALA A 38 0.75 -3.23 0.45
C ALA A 38 1.99 -3.82 -0.26
N GLY A 39 1.84 -4.53 -1.37
CA GLY A 39 2.98 -5.05 -2.13
C GLY A 39 3.83 -6.00 -1.28
N ASN A 40 5.14 -5.76 -1.18
CA ASN A 40 6.04 -6.60 -0.36
C ASN A 40 5.93 -6.30 1.14
N ALA A 41 5.43 -5.13 1.52
CA ALA A 41 5.23 -4.75 2.91
C ALA A 41 3.96 -5.38 3.52
N TYR A 42 3.27 -6.25 2.78
CA TYR A 42 2.11 -6.97 3.27
C TYR A 42 2.50 -7.96 4.38
N ASP A 43 1.78 -7.85 5.49
CA ASP A 43 1.78 -8.76 6.61
C ASP A 43 0.44 -9.50 6.72
N HIS A 44 0.45 -10.61 7.44
CA HIS A 44 -0.75 -11.40 7.71
C HIS A 44 -0.54 -12.24 8.96
N TYR A 45 -1.64 -12.68 9.58
CA TYR A 45 -1.57 -13.73 10.58
C TYR A 45 -1.38 -15.08 9.90
N ASP A 46 -0.44 -15.87 10.40
CA ASP A 46 -0.27 -17.28 10.02
C ASP A 46 -1.28 -18.19 10.75
N ASP A 47 -1.20 -19.50 10.49
CA ASP A 47 -2.09 -20.50 11.09
C ASP A 47 -1.94 -20.60 12.62
N ALA A 48 -0.82 -20.15 13.18
CA ALA A 48 -0.57 -20.08 14.61
C ALA A 48 -1.08 -18.76 15.24
N GLY A 49 -1.64 -17.85 14.43
CA GLY A 49 -2.09 -16.53 14.88
C GLY A 49 -0.95 -15.54 15.13
N ILE A 50 0.23 -15.76 14.53
CA ILE A 50 1.38 -14.87 14.64
C ILE A 50 1.38 -13.92 13.44
N LEU A 51 1.55 -12.62 13.69
CA LEU A 51 1.69 -11.63 12.63
C LEU A 51 3.05 -11.77 11.94
N VAL A 52 3.05 -12.06 10.64
CA VAL A 52 4.25 -12.34 9.85
C VAL A 52 4.28 -11.56 8.53
N HIS A 53 5.47 -11.10 8.16
CA HIS A 53 5.71 -10.48 6.86
C HIS A 53 5.86 -11.55 5.78
N LYS A 54 4.91 -11.61 4.83
CA LYS A 54 4.87 -12.67 3.82
C LYS A 54 6.09 -12.66 2.88
N TYR A 55 6.69 -11.49 2.67
CA TYR A 55 7.75 -11.27 1.69
C TYR A 55 9.09 -10.89 2.32
N GLY A 56 9.36 -11.43 3.52
CA GLY A 56 10.58 -11.13 4.28
C GLY A 56 10.42 -9.92 5.21
N PRO A 57 11.36 -9.71 6.15
CA PRO A 57 11.24 -8.71 7.19
C PRO A 57 11.27 -7.28 6.62
N HIS A 58 10.26 -6.48 6.94
CA HIS A 58 10.19 -5.06 6.62
C HIS A 58 10.17 -4.26 7.93
N ILE A 59 11.28 -3.60 8.27
CA ILE A 59 11.40 -2.70 9.42
C ILE A 59 11.44 -1.28 8.88
N PHE A 60 10.46 -0.46 9.27
CA PHE A 60 10.44 0.94 8.85
C PHE A 60 11.56 1.71 9.57
N HIS A 61 12.37 2.43 8.80
CA HIS A 61 13.34 3.39 9.30
C HIS A 61 13.42 4.58 8.33
N CYS A 62 13.42 5.80 8.85
CA CYS A 62 13.54 7.01 8.04
C CYS A 62 14.19 8.12 8.87
N ASN A 63 15.05 8.91 8.25
CA ASN A 63 15.63 10.11 8.86
C ASN A 63 14.85 11.39 8.49
N ALA A 64 13.89 11.29 7.56
CA ALA A 64 13.06 12.43 7.21
C ALA A 64 12.11 12.75 8.38
N PRO A 65 12.01 14.03 8.79
CA PRO A 65 11.10 14.43 9.85
C PRO A 65 9.63 14.44 9.40
N GLU A 66 9.38 14.45 8.10
CA GLU A 66 8.06 14.50 7.47
C GLU A 66 7.65 13.13 6.92
N ILE A 67 6.34 12.88 6.90
CA ILE A 67 5.69 11.72 6.27
C ILE A 67 4.70 12.21 5.21
#